data_AF-A0A2E7DCL6-F1
#
_entry.id   AF-A0A2E7DCL6-F1
#
_cell.length_a   1.000
_cell.length_b   1.000
_cell.length_c   1.000
_cell.angle_alpha   90.00
_cell.angle_beta   90.00
_cell.angle_gamma   90.00
#
_symmetry.space_group_name_H-M   'P 1'
#
loop_
_entity.id
_entity.type
_entity.pdbx_description
1 polymer ?
#
loop_
_entity_poly.entity_id
_entity_poly.type
_entity_poly.pdbx_seq_one_letter_code
_entity_poly.pdbx_strand_id
1 'polypeptide(L)' 'MSGYEGQGPEFPEIQQKMIDALEKAAPPRDFTPLDSPREIDFYSGKRALINLLKIVKEEQDENLLR' A
#
# COMPACT_ATOMS: atom_id res chain seq x y z
N MET A 1 -37.42 6.49 -10.56
CA MET A 1 -36.27 7.27 -11.09
C MET A 1 -35.04 6.41 -10.89
N SER A 2 -34.42 6.03 -12.00
CA SER A 2 -33.37 5.01 -12.07
C SER A 2 -31.99 5.59 -11.82
N GLY A 3 -31.23 4.93 -10.94
CA GLY A 3 -29.79 4.68 -11.08
C GLY A 3 -28.84 5.87 -11.13
N TYR A 4 -28.43 6.35 -9.96
CA TYR A 4 -27.07 6.86 -9.77
C TYR A 4 -26.32 5.93 -8.80
N GLU A 5 -26.13 4.68 -9.20
CA GLU A 5 -25.06 3.86 -8.65
C GLU A 5 -23.84 4.07 -9.55
N GLY A 6 -23.28 5.27 -9.47
CA GLY A 6 -21.94 5.50 -9.96
C GLY A 6 -21.01 4.75 -9.02
N GLN A 7 -20.58 3.55 -9.40
CA GLN A 7 -19.39 2.95 -8.84
C GLN A 7 -18.31 4.03 -8.87
N GLY A 8 -17.85 4.48 -7.70
CA GLY A 8 -16.71 5.38 -7.61
C GLY A 8 -15.55 4.79 -8.42
N PRO A 9 -14.62 5.61 -8.93
CA PRO A 9 -13.54 5.10 -9.77
C PRO A 9 -12.89 3.90 -9.08
N GLU A 10 -12.95 2.75 -9.74
CA GLU A 10 -12.39 1.51 -9.23
C GLU A 10 -10.90 1.77 -8.94
N PHE A 11 -10.44 1.33 -7.77
CA PHE A 11 -9.06 1.57 -7.38
C PHE A 11 -8.15 0.93 -8.44
N PRO A 12 -7.14 1.67 -8.98
CA PRO A 12 -6.35 1.16 -10.09
C PRO A 12 -5.66 -0.15 -9.73
N GLU A 13 -5.51 -1.04 -10.72
CA GLU A 13 -4.84 -2.32 -10.54
C GLU A 13 -3.40 -2.12 -10.04
N ILE A 14 -3.08 -2.79 -8.93
CA ILE A 14 -1.75 -2.73 -8.34
C ILE A 14 -0.88 -3.85 -8.91
N GLN A 15 0.13 -3.46 -9.69
CA GLN A 15 1.09 -4.42 -10.23
C GLN A 15 2.06 -4.90 -9.15
N GLN A 16 2.30 -6.21 -9.09
CA GLN A 16 3.29 -6.81 -8.16
C GLN A 16 4.67 -6.16 -8.28
N LYS A 17 5.11 -5.88 -9.51
CA LYS A 17 6.41 -5.24 -9.78
C LYS A 17 6.55 -3.86 -9.12
N MET A 18 5.44 -3.14 -8.96
CA MET A 18 5.44 -1.84 -8.26
C MET A 18 5.68 -2.04 -6.77
N ILE A 19 4.99 -2.99 -6.14
CA ILE A 19 5.19 -3.35 -4.74
C ILE A 19 6.65 -3.76 -4.51
N ASP A 20 7.19 -4.64 -5.36
CA ASP A 20 8.57 -5.11 -5.24
C ASP A 20 9.59 -3.96 -5.37
N ALA A 21 9.33 -3.00 -6.26
CA ALA A 21 10.17 -1.81 -6.42
C ALA A 21 10.11 -0.90 -5.17
N LEU A 22 8.92 -0.72 -4.60
CA LEU A 22 8.73 0.07 -3.39
C LEU A 22 9.37 -0.59 -2.16
N GLU A 23 9.27 -1.91 -2.02
CA GLU A 23 9.94 -2.66 -0.95
C GLU A 23 11.46 -2.54 -1.04
N LYS A 24 12.03 -2.57 -2.26
CA LYS A 24 13.46 -2.33 -2.48
C LYS A 24 13.87 -0.89 -2.17
N ALA A 25 13.02 0.09 -2.50
CA ALA A 25 13.29 1.50 -2.24
C ALA A 25 13.12 1.89 -0.75
N ALA A 26 12.26 1.17 -0.02
CA ALA A 26 11.99 1.38 1.40
C ALA A 26 12.09 0.05 2.17
N PRO A 27 13.32 -0.47 2.33
CA PRO A 27 13.53 -1.71 3.08
C PRO A 27 13.15 -1.52 4.56
N PRO A 28 12.85 -2.63 5.26
CA PRO A 28 12.72 -2.60 6.71
C PRO A 28 13.97 -1.99 7.34
N ARG A 29 13.76 -1.14 8.34
CA ARG A 29 14.82 -0.48 9.08
C ARG A 29 14.57 -0.68 10.56
N ASP A 30 15.59 -1.11 11.28
CA ASP A 30 15.58 -1.11 12.74
C ASP A 30 15.82 0.30 13.25
N PHE A 31 15.00 0.73 14.21
CA PHE A 31 15.15 2.03 14.87
C PHE A 31 16.05 1.91 16.09
N THR A 32 16.86 2.93 16.31
CA THR A 32 17.75 3.08 17.45
C THR A 32 17.25 4.20 18.36
N PRO A 33 17.70 4.25 19.63
CA PRO A 33 17.33 5.35 20.54
C PRO A 33 17.82 6.74 20.10
N LEU A 34 18.70 6.82 19.09
CA LEU A 34 19.22 8.06 18.54
C LEU A 34 18.34 8.63 17.41
N ASP A 35 17.43 7.82 16.88
CA ASP A 35 16.54 8.25 15.82
C ASP A 35 15.54 9.28 16.34
N SER A 36 15.34 10.35 15.57
CA SER A 36 14.34 11.35 15.91
C SER A 36 12.93 10.78 15.70
N PRO A 37 11.92 11.24 16.47
CA PRO A 37 10.53 10.85 16.25
C PRO A 37 10.07 11.06 14.79
N ARG A 38 10.54 12.14 14.16
CA ARG A 38 10.22 12.46 12.77
C ARG A 38 10.77 11.44 11.78
N GLU A 39 11.97 10.91 12.01
CA GLU A 39 12.54 9.85 11.19
C GLU A 39 11.74 8.56 11.37
N ILE A 40 11.40 8.20 12.60
CA ILE A 40 10.59 7.03 12.91
C ILE A 40 9.25 7.10 12.18
N ASP A 41 8.54 8.22 12.28
CA ASP A 41 7.25 8.44 11.60
C ASP A 41 7.38 8.36 10.07
N PHE A 42 8.43 8.95 9.50
CA PHE A 42 8.65 8.94 8.06
C PHE A 42 8.89 7.53 7.51
N TYR A 43 9.76 6.73 8.16
CA TYR A 43 10.06 5.38 7.71
C TYR A 43 8.92 4.40 7.99
N SER A 44 8.27 4.50 9.15
CA SER A 44 7.08 3.70 9.47
C SER A 44 5.91 4.00 8.52
N GLY A 45 5.68 5.27 8.18
CA GLY A 45 4.65 5.68 7.23
C GLY A 45 4.85 5.10 5.83
N LYS A 46 6.10 5.07 5.33
CA LYS A 46 6.43 4.39 4.05
C LYS A 46 6.07 2.91 4.09
N ARG A 47 6.37 2.22 5.20
CA ARG A 47 6.05 0.79 5.36
C ARG A 47 4.54 0.56 5.46
N ALA A 48 3.82 1.42 6.16
CA ALA A 48 2.37 1.36 6.24
C ALA A 48 1.71 1.49 4.86
N LEU A 49 2.20 2.41 4.02
CA LEU A 49 1.71 2.56 2.65
C LEU A 49 1.97 1.32 1.80
N ILE A 50 3.17 0.74 1.87
CA ILE A 50 3.50 -0.49 1.13
C ILE A 50 2.58 -1.63 1.56
N ASN A 51 2.34 -1.78 2.86
CA ASN A 51 1.44 -2.82 3.38
C ASN A 51 -0.01 -2.61 2.91
N LEU A 52 -0.49 -1.37 2.87
CA LEU A 52 -1.82 -1.05 2.33
C LEU A 52 -1.93 -1.50 0.86
N LEU A 53 -0.92 -1.20 0.04
CA LEU A 53 -0.92 -1.61 -1.37
C LEU A 53 -0.90 -3.13 -1.55
N LYS A 54 -0.25 -3.85 -0.64
CA LYS A 54 -0.29 -5.33 -0.62
C LYS A 54 -1.68 -5.86 -0.32
N ILE A 55 -2.35 -5.32 0.70
CA ILE A 55 -3.71 -5.69 1.05
C ILE A 55 -4.67 -5.43 -0.11
N VAL A 56 -4.62 -4.23 -0.71
CA VAL A 56 -5.48 -3.90 -1.85
C VAL A 56 -5.20 -4.81 -3.05
N LYS A 57 -3.93 -5.17 -3.28
CA LYS A 57 -3.58 -6.14 -4.32
C LYS A 57 -4.17 -7.53 -4.02
N GLU A 58 -4.04 -8.01 -2.79
CA GLU A 58 -4.60 -9.29 -2.37
C GLU A 58 -6.12 -9.31 -2.57
N GLU A 59 -6.82 -8.23 -2.20
CA GLU A 59 -8.26 -8.06 -2.46
C GLU A 59 -8.59 -8.06 -3.96
N GLN A 60 -7.78 -7.40 -4.79
CA GLN A 60 -7.92 -7.43 -6.26
C GLN A 60 -7.74 -8.84 -6.81
N ASP A 61 -6.72 -9.57 -6.35
CA ASP A 61 -6.44 -10.94 -6.78
C ASP A 61 -7.55 -11.92 -6.33
N GLU A 62 -8.08 -11.76 -5.11
CA GLU A 62 -9.21 -12.56 -4.61
C GLU A 62 -10.51 -12.30 -5.36
N ASN A 63 -10.78 -11.05 -5.74
CA ASN A 63 -11.96 -10.68 -6.52
C ASN A 63 -11.87 -11.17 -7.97
N LEU A 64 -10.67 -11.35 -8.53
CA LEU A 64 -10.45 -11.96 -9.84
C LEU A 64 -10.67 -13.49 -9.85
N LEU A 65 -10.67 -14.12 -8.67
CA LEU A 65 -10.83 -15.57 -8.50
C LEU A 65 -12.26 -16.01 -8.14
N ARG A 66 -13.20 -15.07 -7.97
CA ARG A 66 -14.63 -15.33 -7.70
C ARG A 66 -15.49 -15.10 -8.93
#